data_AF-A0A7S4EF42-F1
#
_entry.id   AF-A0A7S4EF42-F1
#
_cell.length_a   1.000
_cell.length_b   1.000
_cell.length_c   1.000
_cell.angle_alpha   90.00
_cell.angle_beta   90.00
_cell.angle_gamma   90.00
#
_symmetry.space_group_name_H-M   'P 1'
#
loop_
_entity.id
_entity.type
_entity.pdbx_description
1 polymer ?
#
loop_
_entity_poly.entity_id
_entity_poly.type
_entity_poly.pdbx_seq_one_letter_code
_entity_poly.pdbx_strand_id
1 'polypeptide(L)'
;LRDLGVEARKKHPGVKEASERAILKLRTLQNQYVSAVRKASKSGEKHPDTRLFRSSDLLHPFLLAANYPNASPKLLDTSFKAMKTLLEADAICPGDGLNMVRVWMIQAQVVVSYSTTKDSASGLGGLKAATSMTITGSSKDTNRKQSTVANNGGSNTNSTSGESSSSWFGGY
;
A
#
# COMPACT_ATOMS: atom_id res chain seq x y z
N LEU A 1 6.90 16.02 1.34
CA LEU A 1 5.48 16.40 1.09
C LEU A 1 5.35 17.59 0.13
N ARG A 2 5.93 18.77 0.43
CA ARG A 2 5.84 19.93 -0.49
C ARG A 2 6.47 19.64 -1.86
N ASP A 3 7.68 19.11 -1.87
CA ASP A 3 8.38 18.76 -3.11
C ASP A 3 7.64 17.68 -3.89
N LEU A 4 7.06 16.71 -3.19
CA LEU A 4 6.21 15.67 -3.78
C LEU A 4 5.01 16.28 -4.51
N GLY A 5 4.29 17.20 -3.86
CA GLY A 5 3.14 17.87 -4.45
C GLY A 5 3.52 18.74 -5.65
N VAL A 6 4.64 19.45 -5.60
CA VAL A 6 5.16 20.27 -6.72
C VAL A 6 5.52 19.40 -7.92
N GLU A 7 6.23 18.30 -7.69
CA GLU A 7 6.64 17.35 -8.73
C GLU A 7 5.43 16.67 -9.38
N ALA A 8 4.44 16.29 -8.57
CA ALA A 8 3.26 15.59 -9.04
C ALA A 8 2.22 16.47 -9.73
N ARG A 9 2.17 17.78 -9.47
CA ARG A 9 1.09 18.69 -9.85
C ARG A 9 0.61 18.58 -11.30
N LYS A 10 1.52 18.37 -12.25
CA LYS A 10 1.18 18.33 -13.68
C LYS A 10 0.70 16.96 -14.17
N LYS A 11 1.27 15.88 -13.66
CA LYS A 11 1.06 14.52 -14.18
C LYS A 11 0.21 13.62 -13.28
N HIS A 12 0.20 13.91 -11.98
CA HIS A 12 -0.44 13.10 -10.95
C HIS A 12 -1.19 14.01 -9.94
N PRO A 13 -2.29 14.67 -10.36
CA PRO A 13 -3.01 15.60 -9.49
C PRO A 13 -3.50 14.96 -8.18
N GLY A 14 -3.84 13.66 -8.20
CA GLY A 14 -4.21 12.92 -6.97
C GLY A 14 -3.10 12.88 -5.91
N VAL A 15 -1.82 12.77 -6.32
CA VAL A 15 -0.67 12.82 -5.39
C VAL A 15 -0.50 14.22 -4.81
N LYS A 16 -0.76 15.25 -5.62
CA LYS A 16 -0.71 16.65 -5.18
C LYS A 16 -1.79 16.91 -4.11
N GLU A 17 -3.02 16.49 -4.36
CA GLU A 17 -4.11 16.60 -3.37
C GLU A 17 -3.84 15.80 -2.10
N ALA A 18 -3.36 14.56 -2.24
CA ALA A 18 -2.96 13.74 -1.10
C ALA A 18 -1.85 14.43 -0.29
N SER A 19 -0.87 15.04 -0.96
CA SER A 19 0.20 15.79 -0.31
C SER A 19 -0.32 17.01 0.43
N GLU A 20 -1.27 17.75 -0.14
CA GLU A 20 -1.91 18.90 0.51
C GLU A 20 -2.67 18.48 1.76
N ARG A 21 -3.45 17.39 1.71
CA ARG A 21 -4.14 16.82 2.88
C ARG A 21 -3.16 16.35 3.95
N ALA A 22 -2.10 15.65 3.56
CA ALA A 22 -1.05 15.20 4.47
C ALA A 22 -0.32 16.36 5.16
N ILE A 23 -0.11 17.49 4.46
CA ILE A 23 0.47 18.70 5.06
C ILE A 23 -0.44 19.26 6.15
N LEU A 24 -1.75 19.31 5.91
CA LEU A 24 -2.70 19.77 6.94
C LEU A 24 -2.68 18.84 8.16
N LYS A 25 -2.70 17.52 7.94
CA LYS A 25 -2.59 16.54 9.01
C LYS A 25 -1.29 16.70 9.80
N LEU A 26 -0.16 16.83 9.12
CA LEU A 26 1.15 17.01 9.76
C LEU A 26 1.19 18.27 10.64
N ARG A 27 0.61 19.38 10.18
CA ARG A 27 0.52 20.61 10.99
C ARG A 27 -0.30 20.39 12.26
N THR A 28 -1.41 19.67 12.17
CA THR A 28 -2.21 19.31 13.35
C THR A 28 -1.40 18.48 14.34
N LEU A 29 -0.68 17.47 13.86
CA LEU A 29 0.17 16.61 14.70
C LEU A 29 1.32 17.38 15.34
N GLN A 30 1.94 18.32 14.61
CA GLN A 30 2.96 19.22 15.14
C GLN A 30 2.43 20.09 16.27
N ASN A 31 1.23 20.66 16.11
CA ASN A 31 0.60 21.47 17.15
C ASN A 31 0.25 20.63 18.39
N GLN A 32 -0.21 19.39 18.19
CA GLN A 32 -0.43 18.44 19.30
C GLN A 32 0.87 18.09 20.01
N TYR A 33 1.95 17.85 19.26
CA TYR A 33 3.27 17.58 19.81
C TYR A 33 3.74 18.74 20.69
N VAL A 34 3.78 19.96 20.14
CA VAL A 34 4.21 21.16 20.88
C VAL A 34 3.37 21.38 22.14
N SER A 35 2.07 21.14 22.06
CA SER A 35 1.17 21.24 23.22
C SER A 35 1.50 20.20 24.29
N ALA A 36 1.74 18.95 23.90
CA ALA A 36 2.14 17.87 24.79
C ALA A 36 3.52 18.12 25.41
N VAL A 37 4.49 18.65 24.65
CA VAL A 37 5.80 19.07 25.17
C VAL A 37 5.64 20.14 26.24
N ARG A 38 4.88 21.19 25.96
CA ARG A 38 4.64 22.28 26.93
C ARG A 38 3.94 21.78 28.20
N LYS A 39 3.05 20.80 28.06
CA LYS A 39 2.37 20.16 29.21
C LYS A 39 3.38 19.35 30.03
N ALA A 40 4.15 18.48 29.39
CA ALA A 40 5.20 17.67 30.02
C ALA A 40 6.20 18.53 30.80
N SER A 41 6.64 19.66 30.22
CA SER A 41 7.56 20.59 30.90
C SER A 41 6.97 21.26 32.14
N LYS A 42 5.64 21.40 32.24
CA LYS A 42 4.96 22.06 33.37
C LYS A 42 4.48 21.08 34.44
N SER A 43 4.00 19.91 34.05
CA SER A 43 3.42 18.92 34.97
C SER A 43 4.38 17.79 35.35
N GLY A 44 5.57 17.72 34.75
CA GLY A 44 6.49 16.59 34.93
C GLY A 44 6.03 15.31 34.24
N GLU A 45 5.00 15.38 33.38
CA GLU A 45 4.58 14.24 32.55
C GLU A 45 5.68 13.82 31.57
N LYS A 46 5.62 12.57 31.11
CA LYS A 46 6.56 12.03 30.12
C LYS A 46 6.49 12.85 28.82
N HIS A 47 7.65 13.21 28.28
CA HIS A 47 7.75 13.90 27.00
C HIS A 47 7.14 13.06 25.86
N PRO A 48 6.36 13.66 24.93
CA PRO A 48 5.82 12.94 23.80
C PRO A 48 6.95 12.37 22.92
N ASP A 49 6.73 11.17 22.39
CA ASP A 49 7.62 10.51 21.45
C ASP A 49 7.16 10.72 19.99
N THR A 50 7.93 10.19 19.04
CA THR A 50 7.62 10.29 17.61
C THR A 50 6.41 9.45 17.20
N ARG A 51 5.91 8.55 18.06
CA ARG A 51 4.73 7.73 17.75
C ARG A 51 3.46 8.56 17.65
N LEU A 52 3.46 9.76 18.24
CA LEU A 52 2.40 10.75 18.04
C LEU A 52 2.18 11.06 16.54
N PHE A 53 3.22 10.92 15.72
CA PHE A 53 3.13 11.18 14.27
C PHE A 53 2.67 9.97 13.46
N ARG A 54 2.35 8.82 14.07
CA ARG A 54 1.83 7.65 13.36
C ARG A 54 0.48 7.95 12.72
N SER A 55 0.48 8.06 11.40
CA SER A 55 -0.74 8.33 10.64
C SER A 55 -0.59 7.83 9.21
N SER A 56 -1.55 7.01 8.78
CA SER A 56 -1.64 6.50 7.42
C SER A 56 -1.74 7.63 6.38
N ASP A 57 -2.36 8.75 6.76
CA ASP A 57 -2.46 9.96 5.92
C ASP A 57 -1.09 10.55 5.56
N LEU A 58 -0.07 10.38 6.40
CA LEU A 58 1.27 10.87 6.13
C LEU A 58 2.03 9.97 5.16
N LEU A 59 1.74 8.68 5.15
CA LEU A 59 2.35 7.71 4.26
C LEU A 59 1.68 7.69 2.87
N HIS A 60 0.36 7.88 2.84
CA HIS A 60 -0.47 7.74 1.64
C HIS A 60 0.04 8.47 0.38
N PRO A 61 0.48 9.74 0.44
CA PRO A 61 0.93 10.45 -0.76
C PRO A 61 2.13 9.78 -1.44
N PHE A 62 3.02 9.18 -0.65
CA PHE A 62 4.22 8.52 -1.15
C PHE A 62 3.91 7.16 -1.77
N LEU A 63 3.01 6.39 -1.14
CA LEU A 63 2.53 5.13 -1.70
C LEU A 63 1.80 5.37 -3.02
N LEU A 64 0.93 6.38 -3.05
CA LEU A 64 0.18 6.75 -4.24
C LEU A 64 1.14 7.18 -5.37
N ALA A 65 2.14 8.01 -5.07
CA ALA A 65 3.15 8.44 -6.03
C ALA A 65 3.95 7.26 -6.63
N ALA A 66 4.37 6.32 -5.79
CA ALA A 66 5.12 5.15 -6.21
C ALA A 66 4.27 4.04 -6.84
N ASN A 67 2.94 4.18 -6.87
CA ASN A 67 2.05 3.25 -7.56
C ASN A 67 1.75 3.66 -9.02
N TYR A 68 2.17 4.86 -9.46
CA TYR A 68 1.97 5.27 -10.85
C TYR A 68 2.97 4.57 -11.79
N PRO A 69 2.50 3.97 -12.91
CA PRO A 69 3.37 3.27 -13.86
C PRO A 69 4.32 4.21 -14.60
N ASN A 70 3.96 5.49 -14.72
CA ASN A 70 4.71 6.55 -15.39
C ASN A 70 5.26 7.59 -14.41
N ALA A 71 5.45 7.22 -13.13
CA ALA A 71 6.07 8.08 -12.14
C ALA A 71 7.48 8.51 -12.58
N SER A 72 7.80 9.81 -12.45
CA SER A 72 9.14 10.28 -12.78
C SER A 72 10.18 9.71 -11.81
N PRO A 73 11.44 9.47 -12.24
CA PRO A 73 12.50 9.01 -11.33
C PRO A 73 12.66 9.90 -10.10
N LYS A 74 12.48 11.22 -10.27
CA LYS A 74 12.51 12.20 -9.18
C LYS A 74 11.35 12.06 -8.20
N LEU A 75 10.15 11.76 -8.70
CA LEU A 75 8.96 11.51 -7.87
C LEU A 75 9.13 10.22 -7.06
N LEU A 76 9.67 9.16 -7.68
CA LEU A 76 9.98 7.89 -7.02
C LEU A 76 11.07 8.04 -5.95
N ASP A 77 12.19 8.70 -6.27
CA ASP A 77 13.28 8.97 -5.33
C ASP A 77 12.80 9.75 -4.10
N THR A 78 12.01 10.81 -4.32
CA THR A 78 11.40 11.59 -3.23
C THR A 78 10.48 10.73 -2.37
N SER A 79 9.70 9.84 -2.99
CA SER A 79 8.75 8.98 -2.28
C SER A 79 9.46 7.94 -1.43
N PHE A 80 10.47 7.25 -1.96
CA PHE A 80 11.20 6.21 -1.24
C PHE A 80 12.05 6.76 -0.10
N LYS A 81 12.72 7.91 -0.31
CA LYS A 81 13.44 8.60 0.77
C LYS A 81 12.51 8.96 1.92
N ALA A 82 11.34 9.53 1.62
CA ALA A 82 10.38 9.89 2.64
C ALA A 82 9.79 8.67 3.37
N MET A 83 9.46 7.61 2.64
CA MET A 83 8.99 6.34 3.20
C MET A 83 10.02 5.74 4.18
N LYS A 84 11.31 5.75 3.82
CA LYS A 84 12.40 5.32 4.71
C LYS A 84 12.46 6.19 5.97
N THR A 85 12.41 7.51 5.84
CA THR A 85 12.45 8.42 7.00
C THR A 85 11.26 8.21 7.94
N LEU A 86 10.06 7.99 7.41
CA LEU A 86 8.88 7.69 8.23
C LEU A 86 9.04 6.38 9.00
N LEU A 87 9.64 5.36 8.37
CA LEU A 87 9.92 4.08 8.99
C LEU A 87 10.96 4.20 10.11
N GLU A 88 12.08 4.89 9.85
CA GLU A 88 13.14 5.15 10.84
C GLU A 88 12.65 5.97 12.04
N ALA A 89 11.68 6.86 11.83
CA ALA A 89 11.09 7.69 12.88
C ALA A 89 9.97 6.99 13.68
N ASP A 90 9.65 5.72 13.40
CA ASP A 90 8.52 5.00 13.98
C ASP A 90 7.16 5.71 13.76
N ALA A 91 7.04 6.44 12.64
CA ALA A 91 5.88 7.25 12.25
C ALA A 91 4.90 6.51 11.31
N ILE A 92 5.05 5.21 11.17
CA ILE A 92 4.20 4.36 10.32
C ILE A 92 3.27 3.53 11.21
N CYS A 93 1.99 3.43 10.82
CA CYS A 93 1.05 2.56 11.49
C CYS A 93 1.45 1.09 11.24
N PRO A 94 1.42 0.19 12.23
CA PRO A 94 1.85 -1.20 12.06
C PRO A 94 1.16 -1.95 10.89
N GLY A 95 -0.09 -1.62 10.57
CA GLY A 95 -0.82 -2.21 9.44
C GLY A 95 -0.37 -1.74 8.05
N ASP A 96 0.36 -0.62 7.97
CA ASP A 96 0.72 0.00 6.68
C ASP A 96 2.04 -0.50 6.08
N GLY A 97 2.83 -1.26 6.86
CA GLY A 97 4.12 -1.78 6.39
C GLY A 97 3.99 -2.67 5.15
N LEU A 98 2.92 -3.47 5.06
CA LEU A 98 2.65 -4.31 3.89
C LEU A 98 2.42 -3.50 2.61
N ASN A 99 1.79 -2.31 2.74
CA ASN A 99 1.55 -1.43 1.59
C ASN A 99 2.88 -0.92 1.01
N MET A 100 3.86 -0.60 1.87
CA MET A 100 5.20 -0.19 1.42
C MET A 100 5.92 -1.32 0.70
N VAL A 101 5.94 -2.51 1.31
CA VAL A 101 6.62 -3.69 0.75
C VAL A 101 6.03 -4.05 -0.61
N ARG A 102 4.69 -4.01 -0.74
CA ARG A 102 4.01 -4.22 -2.02
C ARG A 102 4.47 -3.24 -3.09
N VAL A 103 4.48 -1.94 -2.78
CA VAL A 103 4.85 -0.90 -3.74
C VAL A 103 6.33 -1.02 -4.14
N TRP A 104 7.21 -1.33 -3.18
CA TRP A 104 8.63 -1.60 -3.48
C TRP A 104 8.82 -2.83 -4.37
N MET A 105 8.09 -3.92 -4.12
CA MET A 105 8.16 -5.12 -4.96
C MET A 105 7.70 -4.83 -6.40
N ILE A 106 6.59 -4.11 -6.57
CA ILE A 106 6.10 -3.71 -7.90
C ILE A 106 7.18 -2.92 -8.63
N GLN A 107 7.77 -1.92 -7.97
CA GLN A 107 8.78 -1.06 -8.59
C GLN A 107 10.09 -1.80 -8.87
N ALA A 108 10.49 -2.75 -8.02
CA ALA A 108 11.63 -3.62 -8.27
C ALA A 108 11.41 -4.52 -9.49
N GLN A 109 10.22 -5.11 -9.63
CA GLN A 109 9.88 -5.93 -10.80
C GLN A 109 9.89 -5.15 -12.11
N VAL A 110 9.42 -3.89 -12.07
CA VAL A 110 9.49 -2.98 -13.22
C VAL A 110 10.94 -2.77 -13.64
N VAL A 111 11.85 -2.46 -12.70
CA VAL A 111 13.28 -2.28 -12.98
C VAL A 111 13.91 -3.55 -13.56
N VAL A 112 13.65 -4.71 -12.96
CA VAL A 112 14.18 -6.00 -13.45
C VAL A 112 13.71 -6.27 -14.88
N SER A 113 12.44 -6.02 -15.19
CA SER A 113 11.87 -6.23 -16.53
C SER A 113 12.52 -5.34 -17.60
N TYR A 114 12.86 -4.10 -17.25
CA TYR A 114 13.60 -3.19 -18.15
C TYR A 114 15.05 -3.62 -18.37
N SER A 115 15.72 -4.17 -17.34
CA SER A 115 17.10 -4.63 -17.47
C SER A 115 17.20 -5.91 -18.29
N THR A 116 16.36 -6.91 -18.03
CA THR A 116 16.39 -8.20 -18.76
C THR A 116 16.06 -8.04 -20.24
N THR A 117 15.16 -7.12 -20.60
CA THR A 117 14.84 -6.81 -22.01
C THR A 117 15.97 -6.06 -22.72
N LYS A 118 16.69 -5.17 -22.03
CA LYS A 118 17.84 -4.44 -22.58
C LYS A 118 19.06 -5.35 -22.80
N ASP A 119 19.29 -6.29 -21.88
CA ASP A 119 20.35 -7.30 -22.00
C ASP A 119 20.00 -8.32 -23.11
N SER A 120 18.72 -8.61 -23.33
CA SER A 120 18.26 -9.48 -24.42
C SER A 120 18.29 -8.80 -25.80
N ALA A 121 18.27 -7.47 -25.88
CA ALA A 121 18.33 -6.72 -27.14
C ALA A 121 19.77 -6.44 -27.61
N SER A 122 20.77 -6.67 -26.75
CA SER A 122 22.20 -6.50 -27.08
C SER A 122 22.97 -7.82 -27.20
N GLY A 123 22.32 -8.96 -26.96
CA GLY A 123 22.86 -10.29 -27.17
C GLY A 123 22.13 -11.05 -28.28
N LEU A 124 22.76 -11.19 -29.45
CA LEU A 124 22.36 -12.18 -30.43
C LEU A 124 22.53 -13.58 -29.81
N GLY A 125 21.48 -14.40 -29.77
CA GLY A 125 21.59 -15.84 -29.46
C GLY A 125 20.55 -16.34 -28.48
N GLY A 126 19.44 -16.87 -29.02
CA GLY A 126 18.26 -17.22 -28.25
C GLY A 126 18.43 -18.34 -27.24
N LEU A 127 17.55 -18.30 -26.23
CA LEU A 127 17.06 -19.47 -25.52
C LEU A 127 15.57 -19.24 -25.27
N LYS A 128 14.76 -20.19 -25.73
CA LYS A 128 13.30 -20.17 -25.70
C LYS A 128 12.80 -20.04 -24.26
N ALA A 129 11.83 -19.14 -24.07
CA ALA A 129 11.00 -19.09 -22.89
C ALA A 129 10.29 -20.44 -22.68
N ALA A 130 10.71 -21.20 -21.67
CA ALA A 130 9.96 -22.33 -21.17
C ALA A 130 8.93 -21.82 -20.15
N THR A 131 7.84 -21.25 -20.65
CA THR A 131 6.62 -21.08 -19.85
C THR A 131 5.70 -22.26 -20.14
N SER A 132 5.80 -23.30 -19.33
CA SER A 132 4.75 -24.33 -19.22
C SER A 132 4.57 -24.66 -17.75
N MET A 133 3.63 -23.98 -17.11
CA MET A 133 2.95 -24.52 -15.94
C MET A 133 1.55 -24.91 -16.40
N THR A 134 1.47 -26.11 -16.99
CA THR A 134 0.21 -26.81 -17.23
C THR A 134 -0.33 -27.27 -15.88
N ILE A 135 -1.37 -26.60 -15.38
CA ILE A 135 -2.20 -27.13 -14.29
C ILE A 135 -3.10 -28.19 -14.93
N THR A 136 -2.69 -29.46 -14.79
CA THR A 136 -3.48 -30.62 -15.20
C THR A 136 -4.65 -30.77 -14.24
N GLY A 137 -5.82 -30.26 -14.64
CA GLY A 137 -7.09 -30.54 -13.98
C GLY A 137 -7.47 -32.01 -14.18
N SER A 138 -7.25 -32.83 -13.15
CA SER A 138 -7.73 -34.20 -13.12
C SER A 138 -9.22 -34.22 -12.73
N SER A 139 -10.07 -34.16 -13.75
CA SER A 139 -11.48 -34.53 -13.63
C SER A 139 -11.58 -36.03 -13.39
N LYS A 140 -12.20 -36.45 -12.28
CA LYS A 140 -12.71 -37.81 -12.09
C LYS A 140 -14.18 -37.73 -11.77
N ASP A 141 -14.97 -38.10 -12.77
CA ASP A 141 -16.37 -38.45 -12.67
C ASP A 141 -16.58 -39.52 -11.59
N THR A 142 -17.53 -39.28 -10.68
CA THR A 142 -18.26 -40.38 -10.03
C THR A 142 -19.75 -40.07 -10.04
N ASN A 143 -20.42 -40.82 -10.90
CA ASN A 143 -21.85 -40.98 -11.06
C ASN A 143 -22.46 -41.54 -9.76
N ARG A 144 -23.37 -40.83 -9.09
CA ARG A 144 -24.24 -41.44 -8.06
C ARG A 144 -25.65 -40.83 -8.07
N LYS A 145 -26.60 -41.75 -8.20
CA LYS A 145 -28.04 -41.59 -8.40
C LYS A 145 -28.75 -40.86 -7.26
N GLN A 146 -29.85 -40.20 -7.64
CA GLN A 146 -30.91 -39.69 -6.78
C GLN A 146 -31.43 -40.74 -5.79
N SER A 147 -31.67 -40.32 -4.54
CA SER A 147 -32.68 -40.89 -3.66
C SER A 147 -33.11 -39.86 -2.61
N THR A 148 -34.41 -39.67 -2.56
CA THR A 148 -35.26 -38.86 -1.68
C THR A 148 -35.25 -39.40 -0.24
N VAL A 149 -35.02 -38.57 0.78
CA VAL A 149 -35.61 -38.72 2.13
C VAL A 149 -35.72 -37.34 2.79
N ALA A 150 -36.91 -37.04 3.31
CA ALA A 150 -37.27 -35.85 4.08
C ALA A 150 -36.66 -35.88 5.50
N ASN A 151 -36.52 -34.73 6.17
CA ASN A 151 -37.35 -34.33 7.32
C ASN A 151 -36.69 -33.24 8.19
N ASN A 152 -37.53 -32.27 8.59
CA ASN A 152 -37.56 -31.46 9.81
C ASN A 152 -36.32 -30.72 10.36
N GLY A 153 -36.49 -29.39 10.42
CA GLY A 153 -36.69 -28.71 11.70
C GLY A 153 -35.44 -28.17 12.41
N GLY A 154 -35.45 -26.86 12.72
CA GLY A 154 -34.54 -26.29 13.71
C GLY A 154 -34.15 -24.86 13.44
N SER A 155 -34.93 -23.92 13.97
CA SER A 155 -34.59 -22.51 14.14
C SER A 155 -33.26 -22.36 14.91
N ASN A 156 -32.38 -21.44 14.48
CA ASN A 156 -31.60 -20.69 15.46
C ASN A 156 -31.16 -19.32 14.93
N THR A 157 -31.34 -18.34 15.80
CA THR A 157 -30.93 -16.93 15.69
C THR A 157 -29.41 -16.80 15.80
N ASN A 158 -28.77 -15.86 15.09
CA ASN A 158 -28.19 -14.65 15.70
C ASN A 158 -27.33 -13.79 14.74
N SER A 159 -27.62 -12.48 14.79
CA SER A 159 -26.72 -11.32 14.81
C SER A 159 -25.51 -11.18 13.86
N THR A 160 -25.64 -10.20 12.97
CA THR A 160 -24.73 -9.04 12.76
C THR A 160 -23.23 -9.16 13.08
N SER A 161 -22.41 -9.03 12.04
CA SER A 161 -21.38 -7.99 11.98
C SER A 161 -21.08 -7.66 10.51
N GLY A 162 -21.32 -6.40 10.12
CA GLY A 162 -21.04 -5.90 8.78
C GLY A 162 -19.58 -5.52 8.64
N GLU A 163 -18.79 -6.40 8.04
CA GLU A 163 -17.47 -6.06 7.53
C GLU A 163 -17.62 -5.32 6.20
N SER A 164 -17.66 -3.99 6.28
CA SER A 164 -17.57 -3.12 5.10
C SER A 164 -16.14 -3.19 4.54
N SER A 165 -15.89 -4.18 3.68
CA SER A 165 -14.71 -4.24 2.83
C SER A 165 -14.82 -3.13 1.78
N SER A 166 -14.14 -2.01 2.00
CA SER A 166 -13.97 -0.98 0.98
C SER A 166 -12.99 -1.51 -0.08
N SER A 167 -13.56 -1.99 -1.18
CA SER A 167 -12.84 -2.30 -2.41
C SER A 167 -12.31 -0.99 -3.01
N TRP A 168 -11.00 -0.77 -2.93
CA TRP A 168 -10.31 0.43 -3.46
C TRP A 168 -9.87 0.29 -4.91
N PHE A 169 -10.19 -0.81 -5.57
CA PHE A 169 -9.79 -1.08 -6.95
C PHE A 169 -10.99 -0.96 -7.90
N GLY A 170 -11.37 0.29 -8.18
CA GLY A 170 -12.16 0.65 -9.36
C GLY A 170 -11.24 0.71 -10.57
N GLY A 171 -11.64 0.02 -11.64
CA GLY A 171 -10.80 -0.33 -12.78
C GLY A 171 -10.28 0.82 -13.64
N TYR A 172 -9.19 0.51 -14.33
CA TYR A 172 -8.79 1.07 -15.61
C TYR A 172 -8.52 -0.10 -16.55
#